data_AF-A0A953X244-F1
#
_entry.id   AF-A0A953X244-F1
#
_cell.length_a   1.000
_cell.length_b   1.000
_cell.length_c   1.000
_cell.angle_alpha   90.00
_cell.angle_beta   90.00
_cell.angle_gamma   90.00
#
_symmetry.space_group_name_H-M   'P 1'
#
loop_
_entity.id
_entity.type
_entity.pdbx_description
1 polymer ?
#
loop_
_entity_poly.entity_id
_entity_poly.type
_entity_poly.pdbx_seq_one_letter_code
_entity_poly.pdbx_strand_id
1 'polypeptide(L)'
;MFPDRLRNLAMLILDDAEQARLRICTAESCTGGLVAALFTEIPGSSAVFERGFVVYSNRAKEEMLGVPGDVLADYGAVSEPVARMMAEGALEASRANIAVAITGVAGPGGGTRMKPVGTVHVACARENRAVIHEMLQVGDIGRHEVRMAALESALNLIQAQMR
;
A
#
# COMPACT_ATOMS: atom_id res chain seq x y z
N MET A 1 -1.96 13.00 13.29
CA MET A 1 -3.41 12.86 13.03
C MET A 1 -3.59 12.89 11.51
N PHE A 2 -4.44 12.03 10.94
CA PHE A 2 -4.64 11.98 9.49
C PHE A 2 -5.41 13.23 8.99
N PRO A 3 -5.03 13.83 7.85
CA PRO A 3 -5.79 14.91 7.24
C PRO A 3 -7.25 14.52 6.95
N ASP A 4 -8.19 15.46 7.14
CA ASP A 4 -9.63 15.20 6.93
C ASP A 4 -9.94 14.67 5.54
N ARG A 5 -9.21 15.14 4.52
CA ARG A 5 -9.37 14.63 3.15
C ARG A 5 -9.12 13.11 3.05
N LEU A 6 -8.12 12.59 3.75
CA LEU A 6 -7.80 11.16 3.75
C LEU A 6 -8.79 10.37 4.60
N ARG A 7 -9.23 10.93 5.73
CA ARG A 7 -10.30 10.33 6.55
C ARG A 7 -11.59 10.20 5.74
N ASN A 8 -11.99 11.25 5.02
CA ASN A 8 -13.19 11.26 4.19
C ASN A 8 -13.11 10.27 3.04
N LEU A 9 -11.97 10.18 2.35
CA LEU A 9 -11.77 9.22 1.27
C LEU A 9 -11.78 7.77 1.80
N ALA A 10 -11.15 7.51 2.94
CA ALA A 10 -11.18 6.20 3.57
C ALA A 10 -12.58 5.80 4.03
N MET A 11 -13.40 6.75 4.54
CA MET A 11 -14.81 6.49 4.88
C MET A 11 -15.62 6.08 3.65
N LEU A 12 -15.47 6.81 2.54
CA LEU A 12 -16.14 6.48 1.28
C LEU A 12 -15.73 5.09 0.78
N ILE A 13 -14.44 4.76 0.83
CA ILE A 13 -13.94 3.46 0.40
C ILE A 13 -14.50 2.32 1.24
N LEU A 14 -14.58 2.49 2.56
CA LEU A 14 -15.16 1.48 3.44
C LEU A 14 -16.65 1.29 3.16
N ASP A 15 -17.41 2.36 2.97
CA ASP A 15 -18.84 2.27 2.63
C ASP A 15 -19.07 1.57 1.27
N ASP A 16 -18.34 2.00 0.22
CA ASP A 16 -18.42 1.39 -1.11
C ASP A 16 -18.06 -0.11 -1.07
N ALA A 17 -17.00 -0.47 -0.34
CA ALA A 17 -16.56 -1.86 -0.21
C ALA A 17 -17.55 -2.70 0.60
N GLU A 18 -18.15 -2.17 1.67
CA GLU A 18 -19.18 -2.86 2.45
C GLU A 18 -20.40 -3.17 1.59
N GLN A 19 -20.89 -2.18 0.83
CA GLN A 19 -22.02 -2.35 -0.10
C GLN A 19 -21.72 -3.39 -1.19
N ALA A 20 -20.48 -3.41 -1.69
CA ALA A 20 -20.02 -4.39 -2.67
C ALA A 20 -19.65 -5.76 -2.07
N ARG A 21 -19.72 -5.93 -0.74
CA ARG A 21 -19.25 -7.11 0.01
C ARG A 21 -17.79 -7.46 -0.26
N LEU A 22 -16.96 -6.44 -0.47
CA LEU A 22 -15.53 -6.56 -0.69
C LEU A 22 -14.79 -6.33 0.63
N ARG A 23 -13.75 -7.13 0.86
CA ARG A 23 -12.80 -6.96 1.95
C ARG A 23 -11.48 -6.44 1.45
N ILE A 24 -10.81 -5.64 2.27
CA ILE A 24 -9.55 -4.97 1.93
C ILE A 24 -8.45 -5.41 2.89
N CYS A 25 -7.26 -5.68 2.36
CA CYS A 25 -6.03 -5.80 3.14
C CYS A 25 -4.93 -4.85 2.65
N THR A 26 -3.91 -4.62 3.48
CA THR A 26 -2.78 -3.73 3.15
C THR A 26 -1.44 -4.43 3.31
N ALA A 27 -0.46 -4.09 2.48
CA ALA A 27 0.94 -4.47 2.62
C ALA A 27 1.84 -3.21 2.63
N GLU A 28 2.38 -2.89 3.79
CA GLU A 28 3.02 -1.60 4.05
C GLU A 28 4.50 -1.75 4.38
N SER A 29 5.35 -1.06 3.62
CA SER A 29 6.76 -0.88 3.96
C SER A 29 6.98 0.53 4.53
N CYS A 30 7.23 1.54 3.69
CA CYS A 30 7.63 2.87 4.17
C CYS A 30 6.56 3.62 4.99
N THR A 31 5.29 3.26 4.82
CA THR A 31 4.14 3.79 5.58
C THR A 31 3.94 3.11 6.92
N GLY A 32 4.58 1.95 7.18
CA GLY A 32 4.67 1.34 8.50
C GLY A 32 3.32 1.13 9.22
N GLY A 33 2.28 0.73 8.50
CA GLY A 33 0.95 0.46 9.07
C GLY A 33 0.00 1.67 9.10
N LEU A 34 0.34 2.77 8.44
CA LEU A 34 -0.50 3.98 8.46
C LEU A 34 -1.78 3.84 7.62
N VAL A 35 -1.78 3.05 6.54
CA VAL A 35 -3.02 2.78 5.79
C VAL A 35 -3.97 1.96 6.66
N ALA A 36 -3.45 0.91 7.30
CA ALA A 36 -4.20 0.10 8.26
C ALA A 36 -4.75 0.97 9.40
N ALA A 37 -3.91 1.81 10.00
CA ALA A 37 -4.30 2.73 11.07
C ALA A 37 -5.41 3.70 10.61
N LEU A 38 -5.31 4.27 9.40
CA LEU A 38 -6.33 5.15 8.84
C LEU A 38 -7.69 4.45 8.67
N PHE A 39 -7.71 3.22 8.15
CA PHE A 39 -8.97 2.48 8.05
C PHE A 39 -9.54 2.18 9.44
N THR A 40 -8.71 1.77 10.39
CA THR A 40 -9.17 1.41 11.75
C THR A 40 -9.58 2.61 12.61
N GLU A 41 -9.25 3.84 12.21
CA GLU A 41 -9.77 5.07 12.82
C GLU A 41 -11.25 5.31 12.53
N ILE A 42 -11.82 4.60 11.56
CA ILE A 42 -13.21 4.76 11.12
C ILE A 42 -14.08 3.69 11.81
N PRO A 43 -15.12 4.09 12.56
CA PRO A 43 -16.07 3.14 13.16
C PRO A 43 -16.71 2.24 12.09
N GLY A 44 -16.85 0.95 12.41
CA GLY A 44 -17.42 -0.04 11.48
C GLY A 44 -16.41 -0.62 10.47
N SER A 45 -15.17 -0.14 10.43
CA SER A 45 -14.12 -0.63 9.52
C SER A 45 -13.88 -2.14 9.57
N SER A 46 -14.21 -2.82 10.68
CA SER A 46 -14.11 -4.28 10.82
C SER A 46 -15.03 -5.08 9.86
N ALA A 47 -16.04 -4.45 9.26
CA ALA A 47 -16.86 -5.07 8.22
C ALA A 47 -16.07 -5.32 6.92
N VAL A 48 -15.04 -4.49 6.66
CA VAL A 48 -14.32 -4.41 5.38
C VAL A 48 -12.82 -4.66 5.53
N PHE A 49 -12.17 -3.96 6.45
CA PHE A 49 -10.73 -4.08 6.67
C PHE A 49 -10.41 -5.40 7.34
N GLU A 50 -9.74 -6.29 6.62
CA GLU A 50 -9.52 -7.68 7.04
C GLU A 50 -8.20 -7.86 7.79
N ARG A 51 -7.09 -7.36 7.21
CA ARG A 51 -5.77 -7.37 7.87
C ARG A 51 -4.79 -6.38 7.24
N GLY A 52 -3.68 -6.14 7.93
CA GLY A 52 -2.53 -5.44 7.38
C GLY A 52 -1.23 -6.21 7.61
N PHE A 53 -0.33 -6.16 6.63
CA PHE A 53 1.03 -6.68 6.68
C PHE A 53 2.00 -5.50 6.75
N VAL A 54 2.87 -5.45 7.76
CA VAL A 54 3.97 -4.47 7.80
C VAL A 54 5.28 -5.19 7.48
N VAL A 55 5.76 -5.03 6.25
CA VAL A 55 6.88 -5.80 5.67
C VAL A 55 8.08 -4.92 5.36
N TYR A 56 8.64 -4.29 6.40
CA TYR A 56 9.68 -3.26 6.24
C TYR A 56 10.99 -3.82 5.66
N SER A 57 11.41 -5.02 6.06
CA SER A 57 12.63 -5.68 5.56
C SER A 57 12.37 -6.49 4.29
N ASN A 58 13.43 -6.75 3.51
CA ASN A 58 13.35 -7.67 2.36
C ASN A 58 12.89 -9.06 2.79
N ARG A 59 13.48 -9.58 3.88
CA ARG A 59 13.09 -10.86 4.48
C ARG A 59 11.60 -10.92 4.85
N ALA A 60 11.01 -9.85 5.37
CA ALA A 60 9.58 -9.82 5.65
C ALA A 60 8.73 -9.85 4.38
N LYS A 61 9.17 -9.21 3.28
CA LYS A 61 8.51 -9.28 1.97
C LYS A 61 8.53 -10.72 1.42
N GLU A 62 9.65 -11.42 1.59
CA GLU A 62 9.80 -12.83 1.22
C GLU A 62 8.90 -13.73 2.09
N GLU A 63 9.06 -13.68 3.42
CA GLU A 63 8.39 -14.60 4.36
C GLU A 63 6.88 -14.42 4.43
N MET A 64 6.38 -13.18 4.34
CA MET A 64 4.97 -12.88 4.56
C MET A 64 4.17 -12.76 3.26
N LEU A 65 4.81 -12.34 2.17
CA LEU A 65 4.14 -12.03 0.90
C LEU A 65 4.72 -12.79 -0.30
N GLY A 66 5.68 -13.71 -0.08
CA GLY A 66 6.22 -14.54 -1.14
C GLY A 66 7.00 -13.79 -2.23
N VAL A 67 7.43 -12.54 -1.98
CA VAL A 67 8.23 -11.78 -2.94
C VAL A 67 9.57 -12.50 -3.15
N PRO A 68 9.92 -12.94 -4.37
CA PRO A 68 11.15 -13.68 -4.62
C PRO A 68 12.42 -12.86 -4.31
N GLY A 69 13.42 -13.52 -3.72
CA GLY A 69 14.68 -12.89 -3.32
C GLY A 69 15.53 -12.40 -4.51
N ASP A 70 15.43 -13.07 -5.66
CA ASP A 70 16.06 -12.66 -6.92
C ASP A 70 15.45 -11.36 -7.47
N VAL A 71 14.12 -11.20 -7.43
CA VAL A 71 13.44 -9.95 -7.79
C VAL A 71 13.88 -8.80 -6.87
N LEU A 72 14.03 -9.07 -5.57
CA LEU A 72 14.53 -8.08 -4.62
C LEU A 72 16.00 -7.70 -4.88
N ALA A 73 16.82 -8.66 -5.32
CA ALA A 73 18.23 -8.42 -5.66
C ALA A 73 18.38 -7.61 -6.96
N ASP A 74 17.62 -7.97 -8.01
CA ASP A 74 17.74 -7.37 -9.34
C ASP A 74 17.13 -5.97 -9.40
N TYR A 75 15.91 -5.81 -8.85
CA TYR A 75 15.16 -4.56 -8.97
C TYR A 75 15.24 -3.70 -7.71
N GLY A 76 15.60 -4.26 -6.56
CA GLY A 76 15.56 -3.59 -5.26
C GLY A 76 14.14 -3.43 -4.70
N ALA A 77 14.05 -3.32 -3.37
CA ALA A 77 12.79 -3.28 -2.63
C ALA A 77 11.84 -2.14 -3.03
N VAL A 78 12.37 -1.01 -3.50
CA VAL A 78 11.59 0.13 -4.01
C VAL A 78 11.57 0.05 -5.53
N SER A 79 10.60 -0.68 -6.07
CA SER A 79 10.42 -0.89 -7.51
C SER A 79 8.99 -1.32 -7.82
N GLU A 80 8.58 -1.18 -9.09
CA GLU A 80 7.25 -1.63 -9.54
C GLU A 80 7.05 -3.14 -9.39
N PRO A 81 7.98 -4.02 -9.83
CA PRO A 81 7.80 -5.46 -9.69
C PRO A 81 7.57 -5.89 -8.23
N VAL A 82 8.35 -5.34 -7.30
CA VAL A 82 8.18 -5.62 -5.87
C VAL A 82 6.85 -5.11 -5.35
N ALA A 83 6.40 -3.91 -5.73
CA ALA A 83 5.10 -3.39 -5.31
C ALA A 83 3.95 -4.28 -5.78
N ARG A 84 3.97 -4.71 -7.05
CA ARG A 84 2.96 -5.62 -7.62
C ARG A 84 2.92 -6.96 -6.90
N MET A 85 4.08 -7.60 -6.74
CA MET A 85 4.19 -8.88 -6.03
C MET A 85 3.79 -8.77 -4.56
N MET A 86 4.09 -7.65 -3.89
CA MET A 86 3.60 -7.39 -2.53
C MET A 86 2.06 -7.32 -2.49
N ALA A 87 1.41 -6.71 -3.48
CA ALA A 87 -0.05 -6.63 -3.54
C ALA A 87 -0.69 -8.00 -3.82
N GLU A 88 -0.15 -8.75 -4.77
CA GLU A 88 -0.61 -10.11 -5.10
C GLU A 88 -0.41 -11.06 -3.91
N GLY A 89 0.79 -11.08 -3.33
CA GLY A 89 1.08 -11.91 -2.16
C GLY A 89 0.23 -11.56 -0.94
N ALA A 90 -0.08 -10.28 -0.74
CA ALA A 90 -1.00 -9.87 0.33
C ALA A 90 -2.43 -10.36 0.09
N LEU A 91 -2.90 -10.31 -1.17
CA LEU A 91 -4.20 -10.84 -1.55
C LEU A 91 -4.26 -12.35 -1.28
N GLU A 92 -3.25 -13.10 -1.75
CA GLU A 92 -3.14 -14.56 -1.55
C GLU A 92 -3.01 -14.97 -0.08
N ALA A 93 -2.28 -14.19 0.73
CA ALA A 93 -2.07 -14.45 2.15
C ALA A 93 -3.22 -13.96 3.06
N SER A 94 -4.34 -13.52 2.49
CA SER A 94 -5.47 -12.94 3.23
C SER A 94 -6.82 -13.57 2.89
N ARG A 95 -7.90 -13.02 3.46
CA ARG A 95 -9.28 -13.30 3.04
C ARG A 95 -9.94 -12.06 2.43
N ALA A 96 -9.12 -11.14 1.91
CA ALA A 96 -9.56 -9.93 1.26
C ALA A 96 -9.83 -10.17 -0.23
N ASN A 97 -10.59 -9.28 -0.85
CA ASN A 97 -10.82 -9.25 -2.30
C ASN A 97 -9.93 -8.22 -3.00
N ILE A 98 -9.44 -7.23 -2.23
CA ILE A 98 -8.56 -6.15 -2.69
C ILE A 98 -7.36 -6.07 -1.74
N ALA A 99 -6.17 -5.91 -2.30
CA ALA A 99 -4.94 -5.70 -1.55
C ALA A 99 -4.17 -4.52 -2.12
N VAL A 100 -3.80 -3.56 -1.27
CA VAL A 100 -2.92 -2.45 -1.66
C VAL A 100 -1.54 -2.60 -1.02
N ALA A 101 -0.48 -2.39 -1.81
CA ALA A 101 0.89 -2.49 -1.37
C ALA A 101 1.65 -1.18 -1.57
N ILE A 102 2.51 -0.82 -0.62
CA ILE A 102 3.33 0.39 -0.65
C ILE A 102 4.80 0.05 -0.32
N THR A 103 5.71 0.43 -1.21
CA THR A 103 7.16 0.38 -0.97
C THR A 103 7.84 1.64 -1.50
N GLY A 104 8.71 2.27 -0.71
CA GLY A 104 9.23 3.59 -1.03
C GLY A 104 10.33 4.10 -0.10
N VAL A 105 10.89 5.25 -0.45
CA VAL A 105 11.92 5.96 0.33
C VAL A 105 11.30 7.22 0.93
N ALA A 106 10.84 7.11 2.19
CA ALA A 106 10.23 8.25 2.88
C ALA A 106 11.26 9.28 3.40
N GLY A 107 12.55 8.95 3.49
CA GLY A 107 13.57 9.88 3.99
C GLY A 107 13.66 9.98 5.53
N PRO A 108 14.55 10.85 6.04
CA PRO A 108 15.41 11.75 5.26
C PRO A 108 16.59 11.03 4.58
N GLY A 109 16.95 9.83 5.03
CA GLY A 109 18.00 9.00 4.41
C GLY A 109 17.46 7.91 3.47
N GLY A 110 18.37 7.12 2.89
CA GLY A 110 18.04 5.93 2.09
C GLY A 110 17.77 6.22 0.61
N GLY A 111 17.78 7.48 0.19
CA GLY A 111 17.71 7.86 -1.22
C GLY A 111 19.02 7.57 -1.96
N THR A 112 18.89 7.21 -3.24
CA THR A 112 20.01 7.11 -4.19
C THR A 112 19.75 8.03 -5.39
N ARG A 113 20.72 8.20 -6.29
CA ARG A 113 20.49 8.95 -7.53
C ARG A 113 19.36 8.36 -8.39
N MET A 114 19.24 7.03 -8.41
CA MET A 114 18.20 6.33 -9.18
C MET A 114 16.85 6.28 -8.45
N LYS A 115 16.87 6.31 -7.12
CA LYS A 115 15.68 6.21 -6.26
C LYS A 115 15.80 7.23 -5.14
N PRO A 116 15.62 8.53 -5.43
CA PRO A 116 15.79 9.57 -4.43
C PRO A 116 14.68 9.50 -3.37
N VAL A 117 14.86 10.26 -2.28
CA VAL A 117 13.79 10.46 -1.29
C VAL A 117 12.52 10.98 -1.97
N GLY A 118 11.36 10.48 -1.55
CA GLY A 118 10.07 10.77 -2.18
C GLY A 118 9.68 9.83 -3.31
N THR A 119 10.52 8.83 -3.63
CA THR A 119 10.16 7.76 -4.57
C THR A 119 9.30 6.71 -3.86
N VAL A 120 8.08 6.47 -4.33
CA VAL A 120 7.18 5.46 -3.77
C VAL A 120 6.47 4.71 -4.88
N HIS A 121 6.45 3.39 -4.82
CA HIS A 121 5.63 2.54 -5.67
C HIS A 121 4.43 2.06 -4.86
N VAL A 122 3.24 2.23 -5.43
CA VAL A 122 1.97 1.77 -4.88
C VAL A 122 1.32 0.85 -5.90
N ALA A 123 0.88 -0.33 -5.49
CA ALA A 123 0.16 -1.26 -6.36
C ALA A 123 -1.11 -1.75 -5.68
N CYS A 124 -2.13 -2.07 -6.46
CA CYS A 124 -3.40 -2.56 -5.96
C CYS A 124 -3.86 -3.78 -6.79
N ALA A 125 -3.98 -4.92 -6.13
CA ALA A 125 -4.48 -6.17 -6.68
C ALA A 125 -5.95 -6.35 -6.30
N ARG A 126 -6.75 -6.89 -7.22
CA ARG A 126 -8.13 -7.32 -6.98
C ARG A 126 -8.34 -8.68 -7.64
N GLU A 127 -9.08 -9.56 -6.98
CA GLU A 127 -9.46 -10.86 -7.55
C GLU A 127 -10.06 -10.69 -8.96
N ASN A 128 -9.61 -11.53 -9.90
CA ASN A 128 -10.07 -11.54 -11.29
C ASN A 128 -9.86 -10.21 -12.05
N ARG A 129 -8.92 -9.36 -11.61
CA ARG A 129 -8.54 -8.13 -12.31
C ARG A 129 -7.03 -8.00 -12.43
N ALA A 130 -6.59 -7.24 -13.43
CA ALA A 130 -5.19 -6.88 -13.55
C ALA A 130 -4.76 -5.99 -12.37
N VAL A 131 -3.55 -6.22 -11.87
CA VAL A 131 -2.93 -5.34 -10.88
C VAL A 131 -2.69 -3.97 -11.49
N ILE A 132 -3.10 -2.92 -10.79
CA ILE A 132 -2.78 -1.53 -11.16
C ILE A 132 -1.64 -1.01 -10.30
N HIS A 133 -0.86 -0.08 -10.83
CA HIS A 133 0.34 0.45 -10.18
C HIS A 133 0.48 1.94 -10.47
N GLU A 134 1.04 2.66 -9.51
CA GLU A 134 1.45 4.06 -9.61
C GLU A 134 2.84 4.24 -9.00
N MET A 135 3.67 5.07 -9.65
CA MET A 135 4.93 5.55 -9.10
C MET A 135 4.81 7.03 -8.75
N LEU A 136 5.03 7.35 -7.48
CA LEU A 136 5.11 8.71 -6.98
C LEU A 136 6.56 9.18 -6.95
N GLN A 137 6.77 10.43 -7.36
CA GLN A 137 8.04 11.13 -7.26
C GLN A 137 7.80 12.52 -6.64
N VAL A 138 7.59 12.56 -5.33
CA VAL A 138 7.17 13.80 -4.63
C VAL A 138 8.33 14.66 -4.14
N GLY A 139 9.56 14.15 -4.24
CA GLY A 139 10.77 14.81 -3.72
C GLY A 139 10.90 14.72 -2.19
N ASP A 140 11.92 15.40 -1.65
CA ASP A 140 12.18 15.44 -0.21
C ASP A 140 11.30 16.50 0.48
N ILE A 141 9.99 16.23 0.51
CA ILE A 141 8.99 17.06 1.19
C ILE A 141 8.86 16.72 2.69
N GLY A 142 9.79 15.92 3.22
CA GLY A 142 9.77 15.43 4.59
C GLY A 142 9.04 14.09 4.76
N ARG A 143 9.55 13.28 5.71
CA ARG A 143 9.11 11.89 5.92
C ARG A 143 7.62 11.73 6.15
N HIS A 144 7.00 12.65 6.88
CA HIS A 144 5.57 12.61 7.14
C HIS A 144 4.76 12.82 5.86
N GLU A 145 5.11 13.85 5.09
CA GLU A 145 4.37 14.23 3.88
C GLU A 145 4.53 13.20 2.76
N VAL A 146 5.71 12.59 2.60
CA VAL A 146 5.89 11.47 1.67
C VAL A 146 4.96 10.30 2.03
N ARG A 147 4.80 10.00 3.32
CA ARG A 147 3.88 8.94 3.77
C ARG A 147 2.42 9.32 3.55
N MET A 148 2.03 10.58 3.76
CA MET A 148 0.65 11.03 3.47
C MET A 148 0.32 10.97 1.98
N ALA A 149 1.24 11.36 1.10
CA ALA A 149 1.07 11.24 -0.34
C ALA A 149 0.93 9.77 -0.78
N ALA A 150 1.72 8.87 -0.18
CA ALA A 150 1.61 7.43 -0.43
C ALA A 150 0.25 6.86 0.02
N LEU A 151 -0.28 7.31 1.16
CA LEU A 151 -1.62 6.95 1.63
C LEU A 151 -2.70 7.39 0.63
N GLU A 152 -2.61 8.64 0.14
CA GLU A 152 -3.57 9.18 -0.83
C GLU A 152 -3.61 8.36 -2.13
N SER A 153 -2.44 8.05 -2.69
CA SER A 153 -2.31 7.17 -3.86
C SER A 153 -2.90 5.78 -3.59
N ALA A 154 -2.60 5.18 -2.44
CA ALA A 154 -3.13 3.86 -2.06
C ALA A 154 -4.66 3.84 -2.02
N LEU A 155 -5.29 4.85 -1.40
CA LEU A 155 -6.74 4.97 -1.36
C LEU A 155 -7.33 5.16 -2.77
N ASN A 156 -6.70 6.00 -3.61
CA ASN A 156 -7.14 6.20 -4.99
C ASN A 156 -7.07 4.91 -5.83
N LEU A 157 -6.02 4.10 -5.68
CA LEU A 157 -5.92 2.82 -6.38
C LEU A 157 -6.93 1.80 -5.86
N ILE A 158 -7.24 1.77 -4.56
CA ILE A 158 -8.35 0.94 -4.04
C ILE A 158 -9.66 1.37 -4.70
N GLN A 159 -9.96 2.67 -4.73
CA GLN A 159 -11.18 3.17 -5.35
C GLN A 159 -11.27 2.83 -6.85
N ALA A 160 -10.15 2.93 -7.56
CA ALA A 160 -10.09 2.53 -8.97
C ALA A 160 -10.34 1.03 -9.15
N GLN A 161 -9.84 0.17 -8.25
CA GLN A 161 -10.09 -1.27 -8.31
C GLN A 161 -11.53 -1.64 -7.94
N MET A 162 -12.29 -0.83 -7.22
CA MET A 162 -13.68 -1.16 -6.86
C MET A 162 -14.67 -1.01 -8.03
N ARG A 163 -14.42 -0.08 -8.94
CA ARG A 163 -15.25 0.18 -10.14
C ARG A 163 -15.07 -0.89 -11.19
#